data_AF-A0A4Q6DYX7-F1
#
_entry.id   AF-A0A4Q6DYX7-F1
#
_cell.length_a   1.000
_cell.length_b   1.000
_cell.length_c   1.000
_cell.angle_alpha   90.00
_cell.angle_beta   90.00
_cell.angle_gamma   90.00
#
_symmetry.space_group_name_H-M   'P 1'
#
loop_
_entity.id
_entity.type
_entity.pdbx_description
1 polymer ?
#
loop_
_entity_poly.entity_id
_entity_poly.type
_entity_poly.pdbx_seq_one_letter_code
_entity_poly.pdbx_strand_id
1 'polypeptide(L)'
;LAGTIAATINANNDTYDSQLETWCFRVMMMANLGLLLSLSATLFVESRDQSAKKGWLIRCLAAVFAIALLFIINPWERNYDYVRFVLFSLGFHLLVSFAAFTVKGHIQGFWQFNKTIFLRFLGGALYSVVLFLGLLAAIHATRFLFNITLDNDVDITLFIWIAGIFNTLFFLAGVPPDTRQLDDDLSYPKALKIFTQYVLIPLATVYVIILLAYEVRYGQVDQYNNHNVTFPSSMLTMHAETTDYTIDFKMSSLRISVMNGKVSDYYEISGYYMIRKK
;
A
#
# COMPACT_ATOMS: atom_id res chain seq x y z
N LEU A 1 0.18 9.95 -20.88
CA LEU A 1 -0.27 10.69 -22.09
C LEU A 1 -1.60 10.18 -22.62
N ALA A 2 -1.73 8.94 -23.14
CA ALA A 2 -3.00 8.44 -23.68
C ALA A 2 -4.18 8.56 -22.70
N GLY A 3 -3.99 8.14 -21.44
CA GLY A 3 -5.01 8.31 -20.40
C GLY A 3 -5.33 9.78 -20.08
N THR A 4 -4.35 10.68 -20.13
CA THR A 4 -4.55 12.12 -19.94
C THR A 4 -5.39 12.70 -21.07
N ILE A 5 -5.07 12.35 -22.32
CA ILE A 5 -5.81 12.79 -23.50
C ILE A 5 -7.26 12.29 -23.42
N ALA A 6 -7.46 11.01 -23.11
CA ALA A 6 -8.79 10.44 -22.93
C ALA A 6 -9.58 11.14 -21.80
N ALA A 7 -8.92 11.47 -20.69
CA ALA A 7 -9.52 12.23 -19.61
C ALA A 7 -9.94 13.64 -20.04
N THR A 8 -9.09 14.35 -20.79
CA THR A 8 -9.41 15.69 -21.31
C THR A 8 -10.56 15.65 -22.31
N ILE A 9 -10.57 14.68 -23.24
CA ILE A 9 -11.68 14.50 -24.19
C ILE A 9 -12.97 14.22 -23.43
N ASN A 10 -12.93 13.37 -22.40
CA ASN A 10 -14.11 13.06 -21.59
C ASN A 10 -14.61 14.26 -20.79
N ALA A 11 -13.71 15.10 -20.27
CA ALA A 11 -14.07 16.27 -19.49
C ALA A 11 -14.74 17.36 -20.35
N ASN A 12 -14.40 17.43 -21.64
CA ASN A 12 -14.93 18.42 -22.58
C ASN A 12 -16.03 17.82 -23.49
N ASN A 13 -16.64 16.70 -23.10
CA ASN A 13 -17.66 16.03 -23.89
C ASN A 13 -19.05 16.68 -23.67
N ASP A 14 -19.30 17.80 -24.32
CA ASP A 14 -20.57 18.54 -24.20
C ASP A 14 -21.79 17.79 -24.79
N THR A 15 -21.54 16.77 -25.62
CA THR A 15 -22.60 16.11 -26.42
C THR A 15 -23.18 14.88 -25.73
N TYR A 16 -22.69 14.52 -24.52
CA TYR A 16 -23.09 13.32 -23.76
C TYR A 16 -23.12 12.04 -24.61
N ASP A 17 -22.14 11.89 -25.51
CA ASP A 17 -21.98 10.66 -26.28
C ASP A 17 -21.52 9.52 -25.36
N SER A 18 -22.49 8.69 -24.94
CA SER A 18 -22.26 7.54 -24.05
C SER A 18 -21.20 6.56 -24.57
N GLN A 19 -21.03 6.44 -25.89
CA GLN A 19 -20.03 5.54 -26.47
C GLN A 19 -18.63 6.13 -26.32
N LEU A 20 -18.47 7.43 -26.58
CA LEU A 20 -17.21 8.14 -26.38
C LEU A 20 -16.79 8.12 -24.91
N GLU A 21 -17.70 8.40 -23.98
CA GLU A 21 -17.43 8.37 -22.53
C GLU A 21 -16.91 6.99 -22.11
N THR A 22 -17.57 5.93 -22.57
CA THR A 22 -17.17 4.54 -22.28
C THR A 22 -15.75 4.26 -22.76
N TRP A 23 -15.40 4.66 -23.99
CA TRP A 23 -14.06 4.47 -24.53
C TRP A 23 -13.01 5.31 -23.80
N CYS A 24 -13.29 6.58 -23.51
CA CYS A 24 -12.38 7.44 -22.78
C CYS A 24 -12.09 6.87 -21.39
N PHE A 25 -13.12 6.47 -20.64
CA PHE A 25 -12.96 5.89 -19.31
C PHE A 25 -12.12 4.60 -19.33
N ARG A 26 -12.36 3.73 -20.32
CA ARG A 26 -11.55 2.52 -20.52
C ARG A 26 -10.09 2.86 -20.82
N VAL A 27 -9.83 3.79 -21.74
CA VAL A 27 -8.45 4.20 -22.07
C VAL A 27 -7.75 4.83 -20.86
N MET A 28 -8.44 5.63 -20.05
CA MET A 28 -7.90 6.20 -18.81
C MET A 28 -7.42 5.11 -17.84
N MET A 29 -8.29 4.16 -17.52
CA MET A 29 -7.98 3.07 -16.59
C MET A 29 -6.85 2.18 -17.12
N MET A 30 -6.91 1.81 -18.40
CA MET A 30 -5.95 0.89 -19.00
C MET A 30 -4.61 1.54 -19.25
N ALA A 31 -4.57 2.86 -19.49
CA ALA A 31 -3.31 3.61 -19.51
C ALA A 31 -2.60 3.58 -18.16
N ASN A 32 -3.34 3.61 -17.04
CA ASN A 32 -2.75 3.46 -15.71
C ASN A 32 -2.14 2.06 -15.51
N LEU A 33 -2.88 1.00 -15.87
CA LEU A 33 -2.35 -0.38 -15.80
C LEU A 33 -1.13 -0.57 -16.72
N GLY A 34 -1.21 -0.05 -17.94
CA GLY A 34 -0.12 -0.10 -18.92
C GLY A 34 1.13 0.63 -18.45
N LEU A 35 0.98 1.79 -17.78
CA LEU A 35 2.09 2.51 -17.18
C LEU A 35 2.78 1.68 -16.11
N LEU A 36 2.03 1.11 -15.16
CA LEU A 36 2.59 0.30 -14.08
C LEU A 36 3.31 -0.93 -14.64
N LEU A 37 2.68 -1.63 -15.60
CA LEU A 37 3.25 -2.81 -16.20
C LEU A 37 4.51 -2.51 -17.03
N SER A 38 4.51 -1.42 -17.80
CA SER A 38 5.68 -0.98 -18.58
C SER A 38 6.84 -0.57 -17.67
N LEU A 39 6.54 0.09 -16.54
CA LEU A 39 7.53 0.45 -15.53
C LEU A 39 8.12 -0.81 -14.89
N SER A 40 7.27 -1.75 -14.43
CA SER A 40 7.72 -3.03 -13.89
C SER A 40 8.59 -3.82 -14.86
N ALA A 41 8.20 -3.90 -16.14
CA ALA A 41 8.96 -4.61 -17.17
C ALA A 41 10.34 -3.96 -17.39
N THR A 42 10.39 -2.63 -17.39
CA THR A 42 11.64 -1.87 -17.53
C THR A 42 12.57 -2.12 -16.33
N LEU A 43 12.06 -2.00 -15.11
CA LEU A 43 12.80 -2.27 -13.88
C LEU A 43 13.33 -3.71 -13.82
N PHE A 44 12.52 -4.69 -14.23
CA PHE A 44 12.93 -6.09 -14.29
C PHE A 44 14.07 -6.30 -15.30
N VAL A 45 13.95 -5.70 -16.48
CA VAL A 45 14.99 -5.79 -17.52
C VAL A 45 16.27 -5.10 -17.08
N GLU A 46 16.21 -3.95 -16.42
CA GLU A 46 17.39 -3.18 -16.01
C GLU A 46 18.11 -3.80 -14.81
N SER A 47 17.36 -4.40 -13.88
CA SER A 47 17.98 -5.11 -12.75
C SER A 47 18.83 -6.31 -13.21
N ARG A 48 18.48 -6.91 -14.35
CA ARG A 48 19.20 -8.05 -14.92
C ARG A 48 20.12 -7.55 -16.03
N ASP A 49 21.33 -8.06 -16.09
CA ASP A 49 22.25 -7.77 -17.21
C ASP A 49 21.83 -8.58 -18.46
N GLN A 50 20.59 -8.35 -18.93
CA GLN A 50 19.98 -9.05 -20.06
C GLN A 50 20.46 -8.45 -21.37
N SER A 51 20.62 -9.29 -22.40
CA SER A 51 20.90 -8.80 -23.74
C SER A 51 19.75 -7.93 -24.26
N ALA A 52 20.09 -6.90 -25.04
CA ALA A 52 19.12 -5.92 -25.56
C ALA A 52 17.90 -6.57 -26.25
N LYS A 53 18.12 -7.68 -26.97
CA LYS A 53 17.04 -8.43 -27.65
C LYS A 53 16.02 -9.01 -26.65
N LYS A 54 16.47 -9.64 -25.56
CA LYS A 54 15.59 -10.20 -24.53
C LYS A 54 14.87 -9.09 -23.76
N GLY A 55 15.57 -7.99 -23.48
CA GLY A 55 14.97 -6.82 -22.83
C GLY A 55 13.81 -6.22 -23.62
N TRP A 56 14.00 -6.01 -24.93
CA TRP A 56 12.92 -5.54 -25.81
C TRP A 56 11.76 -6.53 -25.92
N LEU A 57 12.04 -7.84 -25.98
CA LEU A 57 10.98 -8.85 -26.00
C LEU A 57 10.07 -8.76 -24.77
N ILE A 58 10.64 -8.63 -23.57
CA ILE A 58 9.86 -8.51 -22.32
C ILE A 58 9.01 -7.24 -22.32
N ARG A 59 9.58 -6.10 -22.74
CA ARG A 59 8.85 -4.82 -22.84
C ARG A 59 7.71 -4.89 -23.86
N CYS A 60 7.94 -5.53 -25.02
CA CYS A 60 6.90 -5.75 -26.01
C CYS A 60 5.79 -6.68 -25.50
N LEU A 61 6.13 -7.76 -24.80
CA LEU A 61 5.15 -8.66 -24.18
C LEU A 61 4.29 -7.92 -23.15
N ALA A 62 4.91 -7.08 -22.32
CA ALA A 62 4.20 -6.22 -21.38
C ALA A 62 3.25 -5.25 -22.09
N ALA A 63 3.71 -4.59 -23.17
CA ALA A 63 2.87 -3.68 -23.95
C ALA A 63 1.68 -4.40 -24.61
N VAL A 64 1.92 -5.57 -25.22
CA VAL A 64 0.86 -6.39 -25.82
C VAL A 64 -0.14 -6.85 -24.76
N PHE A 65 0.32 -7.25 -23.58
CA PHE A 65 -0.57 -7.62 -22.48
C PHE A 65 -1.41 -6.43 -21.99
N ALA A 66 -0.82 -5.24 -21.85
CA ALA A 66 -1.56 -4.02 -21.51
C ALA A 66 -2.63 -3.68 -22.56
N ILE A 67 -2.31 -3.82 -23.85
CA ILE A 67 -3.27 -3.61 -24.94
C ILE A 67 -4.38 -4.67 -24.90
N ALA A 68 -4.06 -5.94 -24.61
CA ALA A 68 -5.06 -6.99 -24.46
C ALA A 68 -6.04 -6.67 -23.32
N LEU A 69 -5.55 -6.16 -22.18
CA LEU A 69 -6.41 -5.74 -21.07
C LEU A 69 -7.42 -4.66 -21.47
N LEU A 70 -7.07 -3.75 -22.39
CA LEU A 70 -7.99 -2.74 -22.92
C LEU A 70 -9.21 -3.35 -23.59
N PHE A 71 -9.05 -4.44 -24.32
CA PHE A 71 -10.17 -5.13 -24.99
C PHE A 71 -10.92 -6.08 -24.06
N ILE A 72 -10.27 -6.64 -23.04
CA ILE A 72 -10.86 -7.60 -22.11
C ILE A 72 -11.71 -6.90 -21.03
N ILE A 73 -11.20 -5.80 -20.46
CA ILE A 73 -11.83 -5.11 -19.33
C ILE A 73 -12.75 -4.01 -19.87
N ASN A 74 -14.06 -4.14 -19.62
CA ASN A 74 -15.08 -3.16 -19.94
C ASN A 74 -15.96 -2.87 -18.70
N PRO A 75 -15.54 -1.94 -17.84
CA PRO A 75 -16.24 -1.63 -16.58
C PRO A 75 -17.67 -1.13 -16.78
N TRP A 76 -17.94 -0.45 -17.89
CA TRP A 76 -19.24 0.13 -18.19
C TRP A 76 -20.30 -0.94 -18.50
N GLU A 77 -19.90 -2.03 -19.16
CA GLU A 77 -20.79 -3.17 -19.43
C GLU A 77 -20.84 -4.16 -18.26
N ARG A 78 -19.74 -4.28 -17.51
CA ARG A 78 -19.53 -5.35 -16.53
C ARG A 78 -19.01 -4.78 -15.21
N ASN A 79 -19.88 -4.68 -14.22
CA ASN A 79 -19.52 -4.14 -12.90
C ASN A 79 -18.34 -4.88 -12.22
N TYR A 80 -18.19 -6.18 -12.43
CA TYR A 80 -17.06 -6.95 -11.89
C TYR A 80 -15.71 -6.59 -12.53
N ASP A 81 -15.69 -5.91 -13.67
CA ASP A 81 -14.46 -5.41 -14.29
C ASP A 81 -13.83 -4.25 -13.49
N TYR A 82 -14.60 -3.52 -12.68
CA TYR A 82 -14.04 -2.58 -11.69
C TYR A 82 -13.18 -3.31 -10.64
N VAL A 83 -13.66 -4.44 -10.14
CA VAL A 83 -12.92 -5.27 -9.17
C VAL A 83 -11.66 -5.83 -9.82
N ARG A 84 -11.75 -6.33 -11.06
CA ARG A 84 -10.58 -6.79 -11.82
C ARG A 84 -9.56 -5.68 -12.00
N PHE A 85 -9.99 -4.48 -12.37
CA PHE A 85 -9.11 -3.32 -12.49
C PHE A 85 -8.40 -3.03 -11.17
N VAL A 86 -9.11 -3.01 -10.04
CA VAL A 86 -8.51 -2.77 -8.71
C VAL A 86 -7.49 -3.84 -8.37
N LEU A 87 -7.80 -5.12 -8.61
CA LEU A 87 -6.88 -6.24 -8.37
C LEU A 87 -5.63 -6.15 -9.26
N PHE A 88 -5.77 -5.86 -10.55
CA PHE A 88 -4.63 -5.64 -11.44
C PHE A 88 -3.82 -4.42 -11.05
N SER A 89 -4.47 -3.31 -10.68
CA SER A 89 -3.79 -2.10 -10.21
C SER A 89 -2.95 -2.41 -8.97
N LEU A 90 -3.54 -3.05 -7.96
CA LEU A 90 -2.83 -3.45 -6.75
C LEU A 90 -1.67 -4.40 -7.06
N GLY A 91 -1.92 -5.41 -7.89
CA GLY A 91 -0.91 -6.38 -8.31
C GLY A 91 0.24 -5.74 -9.08
N PHE A 92 -0.02 -4.78 -9.95
CA PHE A 92 1.01 -4.08 -10.71
C PHE A 92 1.79 -3.06 -9.86
N HIS A 93 1.15 -2.39 -8.90
CA HIS A 93 1.88 -1.58 -7.92
C HIS A 93 2.84 -2.44 -7.09
N LEU A 94 2.37 -3.61 -6.64
CA LEU A 94 3.24 -4.57 -5.95
C LEU A 94 4.34 -5.08 -6.88
N LEU A 95 4.03 -5.33 -8.15
CA LEU A 95 5.02 -5.73 -9.14
C LEU A 95 6.11 -4.66 -9.31
N VAL A 96 5.77 -3.37 -9.38
CA VAL A 96 6.76 -2.27 -9.40
C VAL A 96 7.66 -2.32 -8.17
N SER A 97 7.12 -2.60 -6.98
CA SER A 97 7.86 -2.65 -5.71
C SER A 97 8.99 -3.69 -5.68
N PHE A 98 8.84 -4.84 -6.36
CA PHE A 98 9.85 -5.92 -6.34
C PHE A 98 10.48 -6.24 -7.70
N ALA A 99 10.00 -5.68 -8.83
CA ALA A 99 10.46 -6.03 -10.17
C ALA A 99 11.99 -5.92 -10.34
N ALA A 100 12.60 -4.90 -9.73
CA ALA A 100 14.05 -4.69 -9.76
C ALA A 100 14.85 -5.61 -8.81
N PHE A 101 14.19 -6.37 -7.93
CA PHE A 101 14.83 -7.13 -6.85
C PHE A 101 14.46 -8.62 -6.89
N THR A 102 14.45 -9.21 -8.10
CA THR A 102 14.16 -10.64 -8.28
C THR A 102 15.36 -11.56 -8.05
N VAL A 103 16.55 -10.99 -7.82
CA VAL A 103 17.80 -11.72 -7.53
C VAL A 103 18.09 -11.62 -6.03
N LYS A 104 18.63 -12.70 -5.44
CA LYS A 104 18.98 -12.75 -4.02
C LYS A 104 20.15 -11.80 -3.70
N GLY A 105 20.18 -11.26 -2.47
CA GLY A 105 21.32 -10.52 -1.93
C GLY A 105 21.14 -9.01 -1.79
N HIS A 106 20.05 -8.44 -2.33
CA HIS A 106 19.83 -6.99 -2.42
C HIS A 106 18.75 -6.48 -1.43
N ILE A 107 18.80 -6.92 -0.17
CA ILE A 107 17.76 -6.58 0.82
C ILE A 107 17.78 -5.08 1.14
N GLN A 108 18.96 -4.46 1.26
CA GLN A 108 19.06 -3.04 1.58
C GLN A 108 18.59 -2.17 0.41
N GLY A 109 19.03 -2.49 -0.81
CA GLY A 109 18.58 -1.83 -2.02
C GLY A 109 17.06 -1.93 -2.20
N PHE A 110 16.46 -3.08 -1.90
CA PHE A 110 15.00 -3.25 -1.92
C PHE A 110 14.29 -2.26 -0.97
N TRP A 111 14.78 -2.10 0.26
CA TRP A 111 14.20 -1.17 1.23
C TRP A 111 14.38 0.29 0.79
N GLN A 112 15.57 0.67 0.33
CA GLN A 112 15.85 2.03 -0.12
C GLN A 112 15.05 2.40 -1.38
N PHE A 113 14.92 1.47 -2.32
CA PHE A 113 14.09 1.63 -3.50
C PHE A 113 12.64 1.91 -3.12
N ASN A 114 12.05 1.04 -2.28
CA ASN A 114 10.65 1.17 -1.88
C ASN A 114 10.37 2.45 -1.09
N LYS A 115 11.28 2.82 -0.18
CA LYS A 115 11.25 4.12 0.51
C LYS A 115 11.26 5.27 -0.50
N THR A 116 12.16 5.23 -1.49
CA THR A 116 12.33 6.31 -2.47
C THR A 116 11.09 6.47 -3.34
N ILE A 117 10.58 5.39 -3.94
CA ILE A 117 9.36 5.47 -4.76
C ILE A 117 8.15 5.88 -3.94
N PHE A 118 8.04 5.45 -2.68
CA PHE A 118 6.96 5.85 -1.79
C PHE A 118 6.99 7.34 -1.47
N LEU A 119 8.17 7.88 -1.14
CA LEU A 119 8.34 9.32 -0.90
C LEU A 119 8.13 10.13 -2.19
N ARG A 120 8.52 9.61 -3.35
CA ARG A 120 8.26 10.24 -4.66
C ARG A 120 6.78 10.27 -4.99
N PHE A 121 6.03 9.21 -4.66
CA PHE A 121 4.58 9.18 -4.82
C PHE A 121 3.90 10.23 -3.93
N LEU A 122 4.25 10.29 -2.63
CA LEU A 122 3.70 11.30 -1.71
C LEU A 122 4.10 12.73 -2.09
N GLY A 123 5.37 12.94 -2.46
CA GLY A 123 5.87 14.23 -2.91
C GLY A 123 5.19 14.68 -4.20
N GLY A 124 5.01 13.76 -5.16
CA GLY A 124 4.30 14.02 -6.41
C GLY A 124 2.85 14.44 -6.17
N ALA A 125 2.14 13.73 -5.28
CA ALA A 125 0.78 14.09 -4.90
C ALA A 125 0.71 15.48 -4.24
N LEU A 126 1.58 15.75 -3.25
CA LEU A 126 1.63 17.05 -2.57
C LEU A 126 1.95 18.19 -3.53
N TYR A 127 2.99 18.03 -4.36
CA TYR A 127 3.41 19.07 -5.31
C TYR A 127 2.35 19.29 -6.40
N SER A 128 1.66 18.24 -6.83
CA SER A 128 0.55 18.35 -7.77
C SER A 128 -0.62 19.15 -7.19
N VAL A 129 -0.98 18.91 -5.92
CA VAL A 129 -2.02 19.69 -5.23
C VAL A 129 -1.62 21.15 -5.10
N VAL A 130 -0.40 21.44 -4.63
CA VAL A 130 0.09 22.81 -4.47
C VAL A 130 0.14 23.53 -5.83
N LEU A 131 0.64 22.86 -6.87
CA LEU A 131 0.70 23.41 -8.22
C LEU A 131 -0.70 23.70 -8.77
N PHE A 132 -1.64 22.76 -8.60
CA PHE A 132 -3.02 22.92 -9.04
C PHE A 132 -3.69 24.10 -8.34
N LEU A 133 -3.62 24.18 -7.01
CA LEU A 133 -4.21 25.28 -6.24
C LEU A 133 -3.58 26.63 -6.59
N GLY A 134 -2.26 26.68 -6.78
CA GLY A 134 -1.55 27.90 -7.17
C GLY A 134 -1.97 28.42 -8.55
N LEU A 135 -2.08 27.52 -9.54
CA LEU A 135 -2.52 27.87 -10.89
C LEU A 135 -4.02 28.20 -10.94
N LEU A 136 -4.85 27.46 -10.20
CA LEU A 136 -6.27 27.74 -10.08
C LEU A 136 -6.53 29.13 -9.47
N ALA A 137 -5.80 29.49 -8.41
CA ALA A 137 -5.87 30.81 -7.81
C ALA A 137 -5.44 31.92 -8.79
N ALA A 138 -4.39 31.68 -9.58
CA ALA A 138 -3.94 32.62 -10.60
C ALA A 138 -5.02 32.83 -11.69
N ILE A 139 -5.61 31.75 -12.21
CA ILE A 139 -6.68 31.81 -13.22
C ILE A 139 -7.88 32.59 -12.68
N HIS A 140 -8.30 32.32 -11.44
CA HIS A 140 -9.41 33.02 -10.82
C HIS A 140 -9.12 34.50 -10.56
N ALA A 141 -7.89 34.84 -10.15
CA ALA A 141 -7.48 36.23 -10.00
C ALA A 141 -7.48 36.97 -11.34
N THR A 142 -7.02 36.33 -12.42
CA THR A 142 -7.06 36.90 -13.78
C THR A 142 -8.50 37.11 -14.26
N ARG A 143 -9.40 36.14 -14.06
CA ARG A 143 -10.84 36.28 -14.35
C ARG A 143 -11.43 37.51 -13.64
N PHE A 144 -11.12 37.66 -12.36
CA PHE A 144 -11.61 38.77 -11.53
C PHE A 144 -11.02 40.13 -11.96
N LEU A 145 -9.71 40.21 -12.18
CA LEU A 145 -9.01 41.48 -12.44
C LEU A 145 -9.27 42.02 -13.86
N PHE A 146 -9.35 41.14 -14.85
CA PHE A 146 -9.50 41.53 -16.26
C PHE A 146 -10.92 41.29 -16.81
N ASN A 147 -11.85 40.80 -15.98
CA ASN A 147 -13.22 40.48 -16.37
C ASN A 147 -13.28 39.55 -17.60
N ILE A 148 -12.35 38.59 -17.68
CA ILE A 148 -12.27 37.62 -18.78
C ILE A 148 -13.15 36.43 -18.43
N THR A 149 -14.04 36.07 -19.36
CA THR A 149 -14.80 34.81 -19.32
C THR A 149 -13.94 33.71 -19.93
N LEU A 150 -13.60 32.69 -19.13
CA LEU A 150 -13.01 31.44 -19.61
C LEU A 150 -14.07 30.35 -19.54
N ASP A 151 -13.91 29.27 -20.31
CA ASP A 151 -14.79 28.11 -20.22
C ASP A 151 -14.73 27.45 -18.83
N ASN A 152 -15.81 26.78 -18.44
CA ASN A 152 -15.90 26.13 -17.12
C ASN A 152 -14.96 24.92 -17.00
N ASP A 153 -14.55 24.33 -18.12
CA ASP A 153 -13.74 23.11 -18.13
C ASP A 153 -12.24 23.36 -17.97
N VAL A 154 -11.82 24.63 -17.92
CA VAL A 154 -10.43 25.01 -17.71
C VAL A 154 -9.89 24.44 -16.40
N ASP A 155 -10.69 24.46 -15.34
CA ASP A 155 -10.27 24.02 -14.00
C ASP A 155 -10.04 22.49 -13.97
N ILE A 156 -10.97 21.72 -14.54
CA ILE A 156 -10.84 20.26 -14.61
C ILE A 156 -9.75 19.84 -15.59
N THR A 157 -9.61 20.54 -16.72
CA THR A 157 -8.54 20.30 -17.69
C THR A 157 -7.19 20.53 -17.03
N LEU A 158 -7.01 21.64 -16.31
CA LEU A 158 -5.79 21.93 -15.56
C LEU A 158 -5.46 20.79 -14.58
N PHE A 159 -6.45 20.34 -13.80
CA PHE A 159 -6.27 19.21 -12.88
C PHE A 159 -5.81 17.93 -13.60
N ILE A 160 -6.46 17.57 -14.72
CA ILE A 160 -6.13 16.38 -15.52
C ILE A 160 -4.69 16.43 -16.02
N TRP A 161 -4.22 17.56 -16.51
CA TRP A 161 -2.85 17.71 -17.02
C TRP A 161 -1.81 17.65 -15.90
N ILE A 162 -2.10 18.24 -14.75
CA ILE A 162 -1.21 18.16 -13.58
C ILE A 162 -1.15 16.72 -13.07
N ALA A 163 -2.30 16.08 -12.84
CA ALA A 163 -2.37 14.71 -12.33
C ALA A 163 -1.81 13.68 -13.33
N GLY A 164 -2.03 13.89 -14.63
CA GLY A 164 -1.66 12.94 -15.68
C GLY A 164 -0.22 13.10 -16.19
N ILE A 165 0.27 14.32 -16.34
CA ILE A 165 1.60 14.60 -16.91
C ILE A 165 2.58 15.01 -15.83
N PHE A 166 2.32 16.10 -15.10
CA PHE A 166 3.27 16.60 -14.11
C PHE A 166 3.56 15.56 -13.01
N ASN A 167 2.52 15.02 -12.36
CA ASN A 167 2.68 14.03 -11.29
C ASN A 167 3.43 12.78 -11.76
N THR A 168 3.04 12.28 -12.92
CA THR A 168 3.65 11.09 -13.53
C THR A 168 5.13 11.34 -13.87
N LEU A 169 5.46 12.45 -14.52
CA LEU A 169 6.85 12.79 -14.84
C LEU A 169 7.68 13.01 -13.58
N PHE A 170 7.12 13.70 -12.57
CA PHE A 170 7.78 13.91 -11.29
C PHE A 170 8.08 12.58 -10.58
N PHE A 171 7.13 11.64 -10.58
CA PHE A 171 7.31 10.31 -10.03
C PHE A 171 8.38 9.53 -10.79
N LEU A 172 8.27 9.44 -12.12
CA LEU A 172 9.22 8.69 -12.96
C LEU A 172 10.65 9.26 -12.87
N ALA A 173 10.82 10.58 -12.84
CA ALA A 173 12.11 11.23 -12.66
C ALA A 173 12.77 10.93 -11.30
N GLY A 174 11.97 10.44 -10.34
CA GLY A 174 12.42 10.02 -9.03
C GLY A 174 12.77 8.54 -8.90
N VAL A 175 12.52 7.72 -9.93
CA VAL A 175 12.85 6.30 -9.93
C VAL A 175 14.38 6.16 -10.08
N PRO A 176 15.07 5.46 -9.16
CA PRO A 176 16.52 5.31 -9.23
C PRO A 176 16.96 4.60 -10.53
N PRO A 177 17.91 5.18 -11.31
CA PRO A 177 18.35 4.60 -12.57
C PRO A 177 19.27 3.38 -12.40
N ASP A 178 20.01 3.30 -11.29
CA ASP A 178 20.83 2.15 -10.93
C ASP A 178 20.41 1.62 -9.56
N THR A 179 19.64 0.54 -9.56
CA THR A 179 19.15 -0.07 -8.32
C THR A 179 20.23 -0.82 -7.55
N ARG A 180 21.41 -1.09 -8.15
CA ARG A 180 22.51 -1.82 -7.49
C ARG A 180 23.27 -0.93 -6.52
N GLN A 181 23.43 0.37 -6.84
CA GLN A 181 24.06 1.35 -5.96
C GLN A 181 23.26 1.61 -4.68
N LEU A 182 21.98 1.21 -4.64
CA LEU A 182 21.13 1.39 -3.46
C LEU A 182 21.52 0.47 -2.30
N ASP A 183 22.28 -0.60 -2.52
CA ASP A 183 22.78 -1.45 -1.44
C ASP A 183 23.83 -0.75 -0.59
N ASP A 184 24.55 0.23 -1.16
CA ASP A 184 25.57 1.01 -0.46
C ASP A 184 24.96 2.13 0.40
N ASP A 185 23.68 2.45 0.20
CA ASP A 185 22.96 3.43 1.02
C ASP A 185 22.43 2.80 2.33
N LEU A 186 23.25 2.92 3.38
CA LEU A 186 22.93 2.48 4.73
C LEU A 186 21.96 3.43 5.48
N SER A 187 21.44 4.49 4.85
CA SER A 187 20.57 5.47 5.49
C SER A 187 19.15 4.93 5.73
N TYR A 188 18.97 4.20 6.83
CA TYR A 188 17.65 3.67 7.16
C TYR A 188 16.63 4.82 7.36
N PRO A 189 15.47 4.82 6.68
CA PRO A 189 14.45 5.84 6.83
C PRO A 189 13.96 5.89 8.29
N LYS A 190 14.39 6.92 9.03
CA LYS A 190 14.00 7.12 10.44
C LYS A 190 12.49 7.09 10.63
N ALA A 191 11.73 7.69 9.71
CA ALA A 191 10.27 7.71 9.75
C ALA A 191 9.65 6.31 9.62
N LEU A 192 10.15 5.47 8.70
CA LEU A 192 9.69 4.09 8.56
C LEU A 192 10.09 3.26 9.79
N LYS A 193 11.29 3.48 10.35
CA LYS A 193 11.69 2.85 11.61
C LYS A 193 10.69 3.11 12.72
N ILE A 194 10.34 4.38 12.89
CA ILE A 194 9.43 4.83 13.94
C ILE A 194 8.03 4.26 13.68
N PHE A 195 7.54 4.31 12.44
CA PHE A 195 6.24 3.75 12.09
C PHE A 195 6.16 2.24 12.36
N THR A 196 7.13 1.47 11.87
CA THR A 196 7.13 0.02 12.07
C THR A 196 7.28 -0.34 13.54
N GLN A 197 8.18 0.32 14.27
CA GLN A 197 8.49 0.00 15.66
C GLN A 197 7.39 0.41 16.65
N TYR A 198 6.78 1.58 16.46
CA TYR A 198 5.84 2.15 17.43
C TYR A 198 4.38 2.05 17.00
N VAL A 199 4.09 1.74 15.74
CA VAL A 199 2.72 1.56 15.25
C VAL A 199 2.48 0.14 14.80
N LEU A 200 3.25 -0.36 13.83
CA LEU A 200 2.99 -1.66 13.20
C LEU A 200 3.22 -2.84 14.14
N ILE A 201 4.37 -2.92 14.80
CA ILE A 201 4.70 -4.02 15.73
C ILE A 201 3.72 -4.07 16.92
N PRO A 202 3.40 -2.96 17.60
CA PRO A 202 2.39 -2.97 18.65
C PRO A 202 1.01 -3.42 18.16
N LEU A 203 0.56 -2.93 17.01
CA LEU A 203 -0.74 -3.32 16.44
C LEU A 203 -0.78 -4.81 16.06
N ALA A 204 0.29 -5.31 15.43
CA ALA A 204 0.41 -6.73 15.10
C ALA A 204 0.44 -7.60 16.36
N THR A 205 1.12 -7.16 17.42
CA THR A 205 1.13 -7.83 18.73
C THR A 205 -0.27 -7.90 19.32
N VAL A 206 -1.01 -6.79 19.34
CA VAL A 206 -2.42 -6.77 19.79
C VAL A 206 -3.26 -7.74 18.99
N TYR A 207 -3.08 -7.78 17.66
CA TYR A 207 -3.79 -8.72 16.80
C TYR A 207 -3.48 -10.18 17.12
N VAL A 208 -2.20 -10.54 17.31
CA VAL A 208 -1.81 -11.90 17.73
C VAL A 208 -2.41 -12.24 19.09
N ILE A 209 -2.44 -11.32 20.05
CA ILE A 209 -3.09 -11.53 21.35
C ILE A 209 -4.58 -11.80 21.18
N ILE A 210 -5.27 -11.01 20.34
CA ILE A 210 -6.70 -11.22 20.05
C ILE A 210 -6.92 -12.59 19.41
N LEU A 211 -6.09 -12.99 18.44
CA LEU A 211 -6.18 -14.30 17.80
C LEU A 211 -5.96 -15.45 18.80
N LEU A 212 -4.95 -15.36 19.67
CA LEU A 212 -4.71 -16.35 20.71
C LEU A 212 -5.87 -16.42 21.70
N ALA A 213 -6.43 -15.28 22.10
CA ALA A 213 -7.62 -15.24 22.96
C ALA A 213 -8.85 -15.86 22.27
N TYR A 214 -9.00 -15.68 20.95
CA TYR A 214 -10.05 -16.31 20.17
C TYR A 214 -9.88 -17.83 20.08
N GLU A 215 -8.68 -18.33 19.79
CA GLU A 215 -8.39 -19.77 19.77
C GLU A 215 -8.67 -20.40 21.14
N VAL A 216 -8.29 -19.74 22.24
CA VAL A 216 -8.64 -20.18 23.60
C VAL A 216 -10.15 -20.19 23.78
N ARG A 217 -10.87 -19.13 23.40
CA ARG A 217 -12.34 -19.07 23.55
C ARG A 217 -13.03 -20.18 22.75
N TYR A 218 -12.60 -20.44 21.53
CA TYR A 218 -13.20 -21.46 20.66
C TYR A 218 -12.83 -22.88 21.10
N GLY A 219 -11.56 -23.12 21.47
CA GLY A 219 -11.14 -24.39 22.06
C GLY A 219 -11.81 -24.70 23.41
N GLN A 220 -12.24 -23.68 24.15
CA GLN A 220 -13.05 -23.83 25.37
C GLN A 220 -14.54 -24.13 25.07
N VAL A 221 -15.05 -23.73 23.89
CA VAL A 221 -16.42 -24.09 23.44
C VAL A 221 -16.52 -25.58 23.10
N ASP A 222 -15.44 -26.17 22.56
CA ASP A 222 -15.35 -27.64 22.37
C ASP A 222 -15.17 -28.41 23.70
N GLN A 223 -14.74 -27.73 24.77
CA GLN A 223 -14.56 -28.28 26.12
C GLN A 223 -15.81 -28.11 27.01
N TYR A 224 -16.94 -27.64 26.47
CA TYR A 224 -18.24 -27.56 27.18
C TYR A 224 -18.89 -28.95 27.36
N ASN A 225 -18.07 -29.95 27.72
CA ASN A 225 -18.45 -31.20 28.37
C ASN A 225 -17.71 -31.27 29.71
N ASN A 226 -18.15 -30.39 30.61
CA ASN A 226 -18.00 -30.37 32.07
C ASN A 226 -16.73 -31.00 32.69
N HIS A 227 -15.60 -30.28 32.75
CA HIS A 227 -14.51 -30.54 33.70
C HIS A 227 -13.79 -29.23 34.13
N ASN A 228 -13.29 -29.19 35.37
CA ASN A 228 -12.51 -28.07 35.92
C ASN A 228 -11.22 -27.86 35.10
N VAL A 229 -11.08 -26.69 34.47
CA VAL A 229 -9.88 -26.32 33.71
C VAL A 229 -8.78 -25.92 34.68
N THR A 230 -7.73 -26.74 34.78
CA THR A 230 -6.52 -26.43 35.54
C THR A 230 -5.42 -26.09 34.54
N PHE A 231 -4.95 -24.85 34.54
CA PHE A 231 -3.86 -24.44 33.65
C PHE A 231 -2.52 -25.05 34.11
N PRO A 232 -1.68 -25.53 33.19
CA PRO A 232 -0.32 -25.96 33.53
C PRO A 232 0.49 -24.77 34.04
N SER A 233 1.31 -25.00 35.08
CA SER A 233 2.09 -23.95 35.76
C SER A 233 3.00 -23.13 34.83
N SER A 234 3.35 -23.65 33.65
CA SER A 234 4.14 -22.98 32.62
C SER A 234 3.40 -21.86 31.88
N MET A 235 2.07 -21.95 31.75
CA MET A 235 1.24 -20.88 31.17
C MET A 235 1.01 -19.71 32.12
N LEU A 236 1.28 -19.92 33.41
CA LEU A 236 1.10 -18.92 34.48
C LEU A 236 2.42 -18.24 34.89
N THR A 237 3.50 -18.55 34.17
CA THR A 237 4.83 -17.97 34.36
C THR A 237 5.27 -17.22 33.12
N MET A 238 5.51 -15.92 33.26
CA MET A 238 6.12 -15.10 32.21
C MET A 238 7.56 -14.79 32.61
N HIS A 239 8.51 -15.22 31.78
CA HIS A 239 9.93 -14.92 31.94
C HIS A 239 10.33 -13.93 30.85
N ALA A 240 10.80 -12.75 31.26
CA ALA A 240 11.29 -11.73 30.35
C ALA A 240 12.71 -11.33 30.76
N GLU A 241 13.60 -11.33 29.78
CA GLU A 241 15.01 -11.04 29.98
C GLU A 241 15.41 -9.78 29.20
N THR A 242 16.09 -8.88 29.88
CA THR A 242 16.66 -7.66 29.29
C THR A 242 18.19 -7.67 29.48
N THR A 243 18.87 -6.64 28.97
CA THR A 243 20.33 -6.51 29.07
C THR A 243 20.81 -6.55 30.53
N ASP A 244 20.08 -5.90 31.43
CA ASP A 244 20.52 -5.69 32.83
C ASP A 244 19.64 -6.38 33.89
N TYR A 245 18.46 -6.86 33.51
CA TYR A 245 17.46 -7.39 34.45
C TYR A 245 16.79 -8.66 33.95
N THR A 246 16.44 -9.49 34.92
CA THR A 246 15.57 -10.67 34.74
C THR A 246 14.29 -10.42 35.52
N ILE A 247 13.15 -10.53 34.84
CA ILE A 247 11.84 -10.28 35.43
C ILE A 247 11.02 -11.56 35.37
N ASP A 248 10.69 -12.09 36.56
CA ASP A 248 9.89 -13.28 36.75
C ASP A 248 8.51 -12.91 37.28
N PHE A 249 7.47 -13.16 36.49
CA PHE A 249 6.08 -13.08 36.95
C PHE A 249 5.51 -14.49 37.09
N LYS A 250 4.99 -14.82 38.28
CA LYS A 250 4.32 -16.09 38.53
C LYS A 250 2.98 -15.89 39.20
N MET A 251 1.92 -16.29 38.50
CA MET A 251 0.57 -16.32 39.04
C MET A 251 0.30 -17.71 39.63
N SER A 252 -0.02 -17.81 40.92
CA SER A 252 -0.13 -19.11 41.60
C SER A 252 -1.48 -19.79 41.40
N SER A 253 -2.56 -19.01 41.25
CA SER A 253 -3.88 -19.52 40.89
C SER A 253 -4.76 -18.40 40.34
N LEU A 254 -5.60 -18.75 39.35
CA LEU A 254 -6.69 -17.91 38.86
C LEU A 254 -7.95 -18.78 38.75
N ARG A 255 -8.98 -18.47 39.54
CA ARG A 255 -10.29 -19.13 39.44
C ARG A 255 -11.32 -18.13 38.91
N ILE A 256 -12.00 -18.52 37.84
CA ILE A 256 -13.07 -17.73 37.22
C ILE A 256 -14.31 -18.61 37.18
N SER A 257 -15.40 -18.13 37.76
CA SER A 257 -16.71 -18.78 37.65
C SER A 257 -17.46 -18.22 36.44
N VAL A 258 -17.91 -19.11 35.56
CA VAL A 258 -18.66 -18.75 34.36
C VAL A 258 -20.04 -19.40 34.42
N MET A 259 -21.08 -18.58 34.46
CA MET A 259 -22.47 -19.03 34.45
C MET A 259 -23.16 -18.54 33.18
N ASN A 260 -23.78 -19.45 32.42
CA ASN A 260 -24.50 -19.16 31.17
C ASN A 260 -23.69 -18.33 30.16
N GLY A 261 -22.39 -18.65 30.01
CA GLY A 261 -21.52 -18.03 29.02
C GLY A 261 -21.04 -16.61 29.35
N LYS A 262 -21.42 -16.06 30.51
CA LYS A 262 -20.92 -14.80 31.07
C LYS A 262 -20.08 -15.07 32.33
N VAL A 263 -18.98 -14.34 32.49
CA VAL A 263 -18.17 -14.36 33.71
C VAL A 263 -19.05 -13.82 34.84
N SER A 264 -19.36 -14.64 35.85
CA SER A 264 -20.23 -14.21 36.96
C SER A 264 -19.44 -13.50 38.04
N ASP A 265 -18.25 -14.02 38.39
CA ASP A 265 -17.45 -13.52 39.50
C ASP A 265 -15.95 -13.84 39.34
N TYR A 266 -15.11 -12.96 39.91
CA TYR A 266 -13.67 -13.15 40.07
C TYR A 266 -13.39 -13.58 41.51
N TYR A 267 -12.88 -14.79 41.70
CA TYR A 267 -12.49 -15.28 43.02
C TYR A 267 -10.98 -15.49 43.06
N GLU A 268 -10.29 -14.48 43.60
CA GLU A 268 -8.89 -14.50 44.06
C GLU A 268 -7.80 -14.52 42.96
N ILE A 269 -6.99 -13.45 42.96
CA ILE A 269 -5.70 -13.38 42.25
C ILE A 269 -4.62 -13.41 43.32
N SER A 270 -3.87 -14.51 43.40
CA SER A 270 -2.64 -14.60 44.20
C SER A 270 -1.45 -14.80 43.28
N GLY A 271 -0.38 -14.05 43.53
CA GLY A 271 0.85 -14.10 42.74
C GLY A 271 1.94 -13.24 43.36
N TYR A 272 3.17 -13.44 42.89
CA TYR A 272 4.31 -12.61 43.26
C TYR A 272 5.14 -12.31 42.01
N TYR A 273 5.84 -11.18 42.05
CA TYR A 273 6.81 -10.81 41.03
C TYR A 273 8.18 -10.64 41.66
N MET A 274 9.23 -11.06 40.96
CA MET A 274 10.60 -10.82 41.36
C MET A 274 11.37 -10.16 40.22
N ILE A 275 12.05 -9.06 40.55
CA ILE A 275 12.97 -8.38 39.64
C ILE A 275 14.37 -8.61 40.19
N ARG A 276 15.20 -9.32 39.42
CA ARG A 276 16.61 -9.52 39.75
C ARG A 276 17.46 -8.75 38.76
N LYS A 277 18.34 -7.90 39.28
CA LYS A 277 19.44 -7.34 38.50
C LYS A 277 20.45 -8.47 38.25
N LYS A 278 20.95 -8.59 37.03
CA LYS A 278 22.01 -9.54 36.69
C LYS A 278 23.31 -9.19 37.42
#